data_AF-A0A948I1R1-F1
#
_entry.id   AF-A0A948I1R1-F1
#
_cell.length_a   1.000
_cell.length_b   1.000
_cell.length_c   1.000
_cell.angle_alpha   90.00
_cell.angle_beta   90.00
_cell.angle_gamma   90.00
#
_symmetry.space_group_name_H-M   'P 1'
#
loop_
_entity.id
_entity.type
_entity.pdbx_description
1 polymer ?
#
loop_
_entity_poly.entity_id
_entity_poly.type
_entity_poly.pdbx_seq_one_letter_code
_entity_poly.pdbx_strand_id
1 'polypeptide(L)'
;VIKDYVASLARNGFERFYFLNGHGGNIATIGAAFAEIYADYSLAMPGSNRPQVRCALKNWWDTPGVQALSKELYGDKDGAHATASEVSVTQFAYPDDIKKKEMKQAGRAPRPFADADDYRMLYPDGRIGSDPTLARPEHGARLVAASARDVAEDYHKFLTMA
;
A
#
# COMPACT_ATOMS: atom_id res chain seq x y z
N VAL A 1 7.39 -12.80 -10.82
CA VAL A 1 7.87 -11.40 -10.69
C VAL A 1 8.56 -11.13 -9.36
N ILE A 2 7.87 -11.00 -8.21
CA ILE A 2 8.52 -10.67 -6.93
C ILE A 2 9.66 -11.66 -6.59
N LYS A 3 9.38 -12.95 -6.71
CA LYS A 3 10.36 -14.03 -6.54
C LYS A 3 11.60 -13.84 -7.41
N ASP A 4 11.42 -13.49 -8.68
CA ASP A 4 12.52 -13.30 -9.63
C ASP A 4 13.41 -12.11 -9.25
N TYR A 5 12.80 -11.00 -8.83
CA TYR A 5 13.52 -9.82 -8.33
C TYR A 5 14.33 -10.13 -7.08
N VAL A 6 13.70 -10.76 -6.09
CA VAL A 6 14.37 -11.13 -4.83
C VAL A 6 15.50 -12.12 -5.09
N ALA A 7 15.25 -13.17 -5.88
CA ALA A 7 16.28 -14.16 -6.20
C ALA A 7 17.46 -13.55 -6.97
N SER A 8 17.21 -12.66 -7.94
CA SER A 8 18.26 -12.00 -8.71
C SER A 8 19.11 -11.06 -7.86
N LEU A 9 18.48 -10.21 -7.05
CA LEU A 9 19.19 -9.27 -6.16
C LEU A 9 19.91 -10.00 -5.03
N ALA A 10 19.35 -11.08 -4.49
CA ALA A 10 20.01 -11.89 -3.46
C ALA A 10 21.32 -12.51 -3.95
N ARG A 11 21.42 -12.87 -5.24
CA ARG A 11 22.69 -13.31 -5.85
C ARG A 11 23.77 -12.23 -5.83
N ASN A 12 23.39 -10.96 -5.72
CA ASN A 12 24.29 -9.82 -5.64
C ASN A 12 24.52 -9.36 -4.19
N GLY A 13 24.12 -10.15 -3.19
CA GLY A 13 24.37 -9.87 -1.77
C GLY A 13 23.29 -9.04 -1.07
N PHE A 14 22.16 -8.76 -1.71
CA PHE A 14 21.02 -8.13 -1.02
C PHE A 14 20.30 -9.13 -0.12
N GLU A 15 20.11 -8.78 1.16
CA GLU A 15 19.47 -9.66 2.14
C GLU A 15 18.18 -9.08 2.73
N ARG A 16 17.90 -7.80 2.48
CA ARG A 16 16.78 -7.06 3.07
C ARG A 16 15.95 -6.42 1.98
N PHE A 17 14.72 -6.91 1.81
CA PHE A 17 13.78 -6.48 0.78
C PHE A 17 12.56 -5.83 1.44
N TYR A 18 12.46 -4.52 1.30
CA TYR A 18 11.36 -3.74 1.86
C TYR A 18 10.44 -3.25 0.74
N PHE A 19 9.23 -3.78 0.68
CA PHE A 19 8.24 -3.46 -0.34
C PHE A 19 7.29 -2.39 0.19
N LEU A 20 7.44 -1.16 -0.32
CA LEU A 20 6.47 -0.09 -0.09
C LEU A 20 5.32 -0.23 -1.09
N ASN A 21 4.12 -0.49 -0.59
CA ASN A 21 2.93 -0.80 -1.37
C ASN A 21 1.92 0.35 -1.36
N GLY A 22 1.31 0.58 -2.52
CA GLY A 22 0.26 1.57 -2.76
C GLY A 22 -1.12 1.00 -3.02
N HIS A 23 -1.26 -0.33 -3.11
CA HIS A 23 -2.53 -0.96 -3.49
C HIS A 23 -2.87 -2.16 -2.60
N GLY A 24 -4.01 -2.08 -1.91
CA GLY A 24 -4.46 -3.11 -0.97
C GLY A 24 -4.60 -4.51 -1.60
N GLY A 25 -5.01 -4.58 -2.87
CA GLY A 25 -5.15 -5.85 -3.60
C GLY A 25 -3.85 -6.66 -3.73
N ASN A 26 -2.69 -6.02 -3.56
CA ASN A 26 -1.39 -6.69 -3.63
C ASN A 26 -1.01 -7.39 -2.31
N ILE A 27 -1.66 -7.09 -1.17
CA ILE A 27 -1.17 -7.54 0.14
C ILE A 27 -1.11 -9.07 0.23
N ALA A 28 -2.20 -9.75 -0.16
CA ALA A 28 -2.27 -11.20 -0.08
C ALA A 28 -1.29 -11.88 -1.04
N THR A 29 -1.15 -11.37 -2.26
CA THR A 29 -0.28 -11.96 -3.29
C THR A 29 1.20 -11.67 -3.03
N ILE A 30 1.55 -10.52 -2.45
CA ILE A 30 2.90 -10.24 -1.94
C ILE A 30 3.23 -11.21 -0.79
N GLY A 31 2.31 -11.42 0.16
CA GLY A 31 2.48 -12.38 1.25
C GLY A 31 2.71 -13.81 0.74
N ALA A 32 1.93 -14.24 -0.25
CA ALA A 32 2.13 -15.54 -0.92
C ALA A 32 3.51 -15.64 -1.58
N ALA A 33 3.95 -14.59 -2.28
CA ALA A 33 5.28 -14.55 -2.89
C ALA A 33 6.40 -14.65 -1.84
N PHE A 34 6.25 -14.00 -0.68
CA PHE A 34 7.23 -14.13 0.41
C PHE A 34 7.28 -15.57 0.94
N ALA A 35 6.13 -16.21 1.12
CA ALA A 35 6.07 -17.61 1.55
C ALA A 35 6.76 -18.55 0.55
N GLU A 36 6.53 -18.37 -0.76
CA GLU A 36 7.23 -19.13 -1.81
C GLU A 36 8.74 -18.91 -1.79
N ILE A 37 9.19 -17.67 -1.61
CA ILE A 37 10.61 -17.34 -1.48
C ILE A 37 11.20 -18.09 -0.29
N TYR A 38 10.59 -18.00 0.89
CA TYR A 38 11.11 -18.65 2.09
C TYR A 38 11.08 -20.19 1.99
N ALA A 39 10.09 -20.76 1.30
CA ALA A 39 10.04 -22.19 1.02
C ALA A 39 11.23 -22.63 0.16
N ASP A 40 11.54 -21.91 -0.92
CA ASP A 40 12.71 -22.18 -1.77
C ASP A 40 14.02 -22.17 -0.97
N TYR A 41 14.18 -21.23 -0.04
CA TYR A 41 15.37 -21.18 0.83
C TYR A 41 15.41 -22.32 1.84
N SER A 42 14.26 -22.69 2.40
CA SER A 42 14.15 -23.75 3.41
C SER A 42 14.39 -25.14 2.82
N LEU A 43 14.03 -25.35 1.56
CA LEU A 43 14.15 -26.61 0.83
C LEU A 43 15.40 -26.67 -0.06
N ALA A 44 16.26 -25.64 -0.05
CA ALA A 44 17.48 -25.62 -0.84
C ALA A 44 18.45 -26.72 -0.38
N MET A 45 19.08 -27.40 -1.34
CA MET A 45 20.09 -28.41 -1.05
C MET A 45 21.29 -27.82 -0.26
N PRO A 46 21.92 -28.59 0.63
CA PRO A 46 23.16 -28.19 1.30
C PRO A 46 24.22 -27.72 0.29
N GLY A 47 24.84 -26.57 0.55
CA GLY A 47 25.86 -25.97 -0.33
C GLY A 47 25.37 -24.80 -1.21
N SER A 48 24.10 -24.39 -1.10
CA SER A 48 23.61 -23.14 -1.68
C SER A 48 24.31 -21.92 -1.05
N ASN A 49 25.03 -21.13 -1.86
CA ASN A 49 25.65 -19.87 -1.44
C ASN A 49 24.67 -18.67 -1.50
N ARG A 50 23.36 -18.92 -1.34
CA ARG A 50 22.35 -17.85 -1.35
C ARG A 50 22.15 -17.35 0.09
N PRO A 51 22.31 -16.05 0.36
CA PRO A 51 22.11 -15.51 1.70
C PRO A 51 20.63 -15.64 2.10
N GLN A 52 20.36 -15.82 3.40
CA GLN A 52 18.98 -15.78 3.89
C GLN A 52 18.41 -14.38 3.69
N VAL A 53 17.34 -14.28 2.91
CA VAL A 53 16.67 -13.00 2.65
C VAL A 53 15.57 -12.77 3.67
N ARG A 54 15.30 -11.49 3.93
CA ARG A 54 14.12 -11.04 4.67
C ARG A 54 13.32 -10.10 3.81
N CYS A 55 12.03 -10.34 3.74
CA CYS A 55 11.07 -9.53 3.02
C CYS A 55 10.10 -8.90 4.01
N ALA A 56 9.87 -7.60 3.87
CA ALA A 56 8.86 -6.84 4.61
C ALA A 56 7.92 -6.14 3.62
N LEU A 57 6.64 -6.07 3.97
CA LEU A 57 5.62 -5.34 3.23
C LEU A 57 5.15 -4.18 4.12
N LYS A 58 5.17 -2.97 3.58
CA LYS A 58 4.59 -1.80 4.23
C LYS A 58 3.63 -1.08 3.31
N ASN A 59 2.45 -0.78 3.83
CA ASN A 59 1.46 0.04 3.14
C ASN A 59 1.61 1.49 3.58
N TRP A 60 1.79 2.42 2.65
CA TRP A 60 2.06 3.83 2.98
C TRP A 60 0.94 4.46 3.83
N TRP A 61 -0.31 4.06 3.57
CA TRP A 61 -1.53 4.57 4.19
C TRP A 61 -1.79 4.02 5.59
N ASP A 62 -1.14 2.92 5.96
CA ASP A 62 -1.34 2.22 7.24
C ASP A 62 -0.32 2.64 8.31
N THR A 63 0.44 3.70 8.03
CA THR A 63 1.38 4.27 8.99
C THR A 63 0.64 5.10 10.06
N PRO A 64 1.12 5.14 11.32
CA PRO A 64 0.42 5.86 12.40
C PRO A 64 0.14 7.33 12.08
N GLY A 65 1.10 8.03 11.49
CA GLY A 65 0.99 9.44 11.11
C GLY A 65 -0.03 9.64 9.99
N VAL A 66 -0.08 8.75 8.99
CA VAL A 66 -1.11 8.83 7.94
C VAL A 66 -2.49 8.51 8.50
N GLN A 67 -2.64 7.47 9.31
CA GLN A 67 -3.93 7.14 9.95
C GLN A 67 -4.47 8.28 10.82
N ALA A 68 -3.60 8.92 11.61
CA ALA A 68 -3.97 10.08 12.41
C ALA A 68 -4.42 11.27 11.54
N LEU A 69 -3.67 11.58 10.47
CA LEU A 69 -4.02 12.67 9.55
C LEU A 69 -5.29 12.38 8.76
N SER A 70 -5.47 11.16 8.24
CA SER A 70 -6.70 10.76 7.55
C SER A 70 -7.91 10.91 8.46
N LYS A 71 -7.80 10.52 9.73
CA LYS A 71 -8.86 10.69 10.72
C LYS A 71 -9.15 12.16 11.03
N GLU A 72 -8.11 12.99 11.18
CA GLU A 72 -8.23 14.43 11.39
C GLU A 72 -8.92 15.13 10.21
N LEU A 73 -8.49 14.80 8.98
CA LEU A 73 -8.89 15.51 7.77
C LEU A 73 -10.25 15.06 7.23
N TYR A 74 -10.58 13.77 7.37
CA TYR A 74 -11.70 13.16 6.65
C TYR A 74 -12.69 12.41 7.55
N GLY A 75 -12.31 12.09 8.79
CA GLY A 75 -13.15 11.32 9.70
C GLY A 75 -13.61 10.00 9.11
N ASP A 76 -14.92 9.76 9.11
CA ASP A 76 -15.57 8.55 8.56
C ASP A 76 -15.72 8.57 7.02
N LYS A 77 -15.37 9.69 6.38
CA LYS A 77 -15.54 9.94 4.94
C LYS A 77 -14.34 9.58 4.08
N ASP A 78 -13.21 9.15 4.66
CA ASP A 78 -12.06 8.75 3.85
C ASP A 78 -12.37 7.47 3.05
N GLY A 79 -13.14 6.55 3.63
CA GLY A 79 -13.56 5.31 2.96
C GLY A 79 -12.47 4.25 2.89
N ALA A 80 -12.50 3.42 1.84
CA ALA A 80 -11.55 2.32 1.62
C ALA A 80 -11.00 2.25 0.18
N HIS A 81 -11.61 2.95 -0.78
CA HIS A 81 -11.10 3.05 -2.15
C HIS A 81 -11.61 4.33 -2.83
N ALA A 82 -10.78 4.91 -3.69
CA ALA A 82 -10.88 6.30 -4.15
C ALA A 82 -11.00 7.27 -2.95
N THR A 83 -10.15 7.06 -1.95
CA THR A 83 -10.17 7.81 -0.69
C THR A 83 -9.77 9.26 -0.90
N ALA A 84 -10.22 10.14 0.00
CA ALA A 84 -9.80 11.54 -0.05
C ALA A 84 -8.30 11.67 0.21
N SER A 85 -7.74 10.80 1.05
CA SER A 85 -6.30 10.71 1.31
C SER A 85 -5.48 10.35 0.07
N GLU A 86 -5.81 9.28 -0.65
CA GLU A 86 -5.04 8.88 -1.84
C GLU A 86 -5.21 9.88 -2.99
N VAL A 87 -6.42 10.43 -3.16
CA VAL A 87 -6.66 11.49 -4.16
C VAL A 87 -5.86 12.74 -3.79
N SER A 88 -5.76 13.11 -2.51
CA SER A 88 -4.95 14.26 -2.10
C SER A 88 -3.46 14.06 -2.42
N VAL A 89 -2.93 12.86 -2.20
CA VAL A 89 -1.55 12.51 -2.55
C VAL A 89 -1.30 12.65 -4.06
N THR A 90 -2.24 12.18 -4.89
CA THR A 90 -2.09 12.32 -6.36
C THR A 90 -2.25 13.77 -6.82
N GLN A 91 -3.15 14.56 -6.23
CA GLN A 91 -3.29 15.99 -6.53
C GLN A 91 -2.03 16.78 -6.15
N PHE A 92 -1.37 16.41 -5.05
CA PHE A 92 -0.09 17.02 -4.66
C PHE A 92 1.03 16.69 -5.64
N ALA A 93 1.12 15.43 -6.07
CA ALA A 93 2.16 14.98 -7.00
C ALA A 93 1.93 15.49 -8.44
N TYR A 94 0.67 15.64 -8.84
CA TYR A 94 0.26 15.99 -10.21
C TYR A 94 -0.82 17.09 -10.18
N PRO A 95 -0.44 18.34 -9.84
CA PRO A 95 -1.39 19.45 -9.69
C PRO A 95 -2.08 19.85 -11.00
N ASP A 96 -1.47 19.58 -12.15
CA ASP A 96 -2.05 19.86 -13.46
C ASP A 96 -3.13 18.84 -13.87
N ASP A 97 -3.22 17.71 -13.16
CA ASP A 97 -4.12 16.61 -13.48
C ASP A 97 -5.34 16.50 -12.56
N ILE A 98 -5.56 17.51 -11.70
CA ILE A 98 -6.68 17.53 -10.76
C ILE A 98 -8.01 17.49 -11.52
N LYS A 99 -8.77 16.41 -11.32
CA LYS A 99 -10.11 16.24 -11.92
C LYS A 99 -11.16 16.90 -11.03
N LYS A 100 -12.08 17.65 -11.63
CA LYS A 100 -13.22 18.27 -10.95
C LYS A 100 -14.51 17.56 -11.34
N LYS A 101 -15.21 17.00 -10.36
CA LYS A 101 -16.49 16.33 -10.56
C LYS A 101 -17.33 16.44 -9.29
N GLU A 102 -18.61 16.78 -9.45
CA GLU A 102 -19.56 16.75 -8.35
C GLU A 102 -19.92 15.31 -8.00
N MET A 103 -19.80 14.98 -6.71
CA MET A 103 -20.07 13.66 -6.17
C MET A 103 -20.55 13.81 -4.72
N LYS A 104 -21.41 12.88 -4.28
CA LYS A 104 -21.69 12.68 -2.85
C LYS A 104 -20.77 11.60 -2.30
N GLN A 105 -20.57 11.54 -0.99
CA GLN A 105 -19.91 10.40 -0.34
C GLN A 105 -20.51 9.07 -0.83
N ALA A 106 -19.65 8.14 -1.19
CA ALA A 106 -20.07 6.81 -1.63
C ALA A 106 -20.60 5.98 -0.45
N GLY A 107 -21.53 5.07 -0.74
CA GLY A 107 -22.02 4.11 0.25
C GLY A 107 -20.99 3.03 0.60
N ARG A 108 -21.27 2.28 1.67
CA ARG A 108 -20.55 1.04 2.01
C ARG A 108 -21.47 -0.15 1.73
N ALA A 109 -20.93 -1.19 1.11
CA ALA A 109 -21.67 -2.44 0.90
C ALA A 109 -21.85 -3.20 2.23
N PRO A 110 -22.93 -3.99 2.38
CA PRO A 110 -23.19 -4.75 3.60
C PRO A 110 -22.30 -5.99 3.75
N ARG A 111 -21.53 -6.35 2.72
CA ARG A 111 -20.65 -7.51 2.68
C ARG A 111 -19.39 -7.22 1.85
N PRO A 112 -18.31 -8.02 2.03
CA PRO A 112 -17.19 -8.02 1.09
C PRO A 112 -17.64 -8.35 -0.34
N PHE A 113 -16.89 -7.84 -1.31
CA PHE A 113 -17.01 -8.19 -2.71
C PHE A 113 -16.20 -9.45 -3.04
N ALA A 114 -16.59 -10.16 -4.09
CA ALA A 114 -15.87 -11.31 -4.64
C ALA A 114 -15.09 -10.93 -5.91
N ASP A 115 -15.66 -11.19 -7.08
CA ASP A 115 -15.05 -10.89 -8.37
C ASP A 115 -15.34 -9.45 -8.86
N ALA A 116 -14.86 -9.14 -10.06
CA ALA A 116 -15.00 -7.82 -10.66
C ALA A 116 -16.46 -7.42 -10.97
N ASP A 117 -17.30 -8.39 -11.31
CA ASP A 117 -18.71 -8.13 -11.62
C ASP A 117 -19.49 -7.87 -10.33
N ASP A 118 -19.23 -8.65 -9.29
CA ASP A 118 -19.76 -8.41 -7.94
C ASP A 118 -19.29 -7.07 -7.36
N TYR A 119 -18.01 -6.71 -7.56
CA TYR A 119 -17.49 -5.41 -7.19
C TYR A 119 -18.25 -4.27 -7.87
N ARG A 120 -18.44 -4.36 -9.20
CA ARG A 120 -19.16 -3.34 -9.98
C ARG A 120 -20.62 -3.24 -9.55
N MET A 121 -21.25 -4.37 -9.21
CA MET A 121 -22.62 -4.38 -8.68
C MET A 121 -22.72 -3.66 -7.32
N LEU A 122 -21.76 -3.89 -6.42
CA LEU A 122 -21.73 -3.28 -5.08
C LEU A 122 -21.28 -1.81 -5.10
N TYR A 123 -20.37 -1.45 -6.01
CA TYR A 123 -19.76 -0.12 -6.13
C TYR A 123 -19.79 0.38 -7.59
N PRO A 124 -20.97 0.83 -8.10
CA PRO A 124 -21.14 1.14 -9.52
C PRO A 124 -20.23 2.25 -10.06
N ASP A 125 -19.79 3.17 -9.21
CA ASP A 125 -18.83 4.24 -9.55
C ASP A 125 -17.40 3.96 -9.07
N GLY A 126 -17.16 2.74 -8.57
CA GLY A 126 -15.88 2.25 -8.07
C GLY A 126 -15.50 2.74 -6.69
N ARG A 127 -16.23 3.65 -6.04
CA ARG A 127 -15.83 4.20 -4.73
C ARG A 127 -16.34 3.32 -3.59
N ILE A 128 -15.54 3.17 -2.54
CA ILE A 128 -15.95 2.40 -1.34
C ILE A 128 -16.00 3.33 -0.13
N GLY A 129 -17.20 3.79 0.25
CA GLY A 129 -17.41 4.58 1.46
C GLY A 129 -16.77 5.98 1.48
N SER A 130 -16.16 6.40 0.38
CA SER A 130 -15.26 7.55 0.31
C SER A 130 -15.93 8.81 -0.25
N ASP A 131 -15.45 9.97 0.20
CA ASP A 131 -15.76 11.29 -0.36
C ASP A 131 -14.48 11.99 -0.88
N PRO A 132 -13.98 11.64 -2.08
CA PRO A 132 -12.78 12.25 -2.63
C PRO A 132 -12.94 13.75 -2.99
N THR A 133 -14.14 14.34 -2.89
CA THR A 133 -14.32 15.79 -3.06
C THR A 133 -13.67 16.61 -1.94
N LEU A 134 -13.35 15.96 -0.81
CA LEU A 134 -12.61 16.54 0.30
C LEU A 134 -11.09 16.63 0.05
N ALA A 135 -10.60 16.00 -1.03
CA ALA A 135 -9.18 15.96 -1.33
C ALA A 135 -8.61 17.34 -1.68
N ARG A 136 -7.40 17.63 -1.20
CA ARG A 136 -6.67 18.88 -1.46
C ARG A 136 -5.19 18.59 -1.65
N PRO A 137 -4.47 19.28 -2.57
CA PRO A 137 -3.02 19.13 -2.70
C PRO A 137 -2.27 19.38 -1.38
N GLU A 138 -2.73 20.32 -0.57
CA GLU A 138 -2.12 20.65 0.73
C GLU A 138 -2.25 19.49 1.73
N HIS A 139 -3.36 18.76 1.68
CA HIS A 139 -3.51 17.54 2.46
C HIS A 139 -2.54 16.46 1.97
N GLY A 140 -2.37 16.34 0.65
CA GLY A 140 -1.42 15.42 0.03
C GLY A 140 0.00 15.65 0.50
N ALA A 141 0.44 16.92 0.54
CA ALA A 141 1.75 17.29 1.07
C ALA A 141 1.95 16.82 2.53
N ARG A 142 0.94 17.02 3.39
CA ARG A 142 0.96 16.56 4.80
C ARG A 142 1.04 15.04 4.90
N LEU A 143 0.24 14.33 4.10
CA LEU A 143 0.18 12.87 4.08
C LEU A 143 1.49 12.25 3.58
N VAL A 144 2.07 12.80 2.50
CA VAL A 144 3.38 12.36 1.98
C VAL A 144 4.47 12.58 3.00
N ALA A 145 4.53 13.74 3.66
CA ALA A 145 5.53 14.03 4.68
C ALA A 145 5.41 13.08 5.89
N ALA A 146 4.19 12.81 6.35
CA ALA A 146 3.96 11.87 7.45
C ALA A 146 4.34 10.43 7.05
N SER A 147 3.93 9.99 5.86
CA SER A 147 4.25 8.65 5.37
C SER A 147 5.77 8.46 5.19
N ALA A 148 6.46 9.44 4.59
CA ALA A 148 7.90 9.37 4.38
C ALA A 148 8.68 9.24 5.69
N ARG A 149 8.31 10.04 6.71
CA ARG A 149 8.92 9.93 8.05
C ARG A 149 8.69 8.55 8.67
N ASP A 150 7.44 8.12 8.72
CA ASP A 150 7.06 6.87 9.40
C ASP A 150 7.64 5.63 8.67
N VAL A 151 7.66 5.64 7.33
CA VAL A 151 8.28 4.59 6.51
C VAL A 151 9.79 4.57 6.69
N ALA A 152 10.46 5.73 6.77
CA ALA A 152 11.90 5.77 7.01
C ALA A 152 12.26 5.18 8.38
N GLU A 153 11.51 5.53 9.43
CA GLU A 153 11.69 4.95 10.76
C GLU A 153 11.46 3.43 10.78
N ASP A 154 10.40 2.95 10.11
CA ASP A 154 10.08 1.53 9.98
C ASP A 154 11.15 0.76 9.18
N TYR A 155 11.65 1.35 8.09
CA TYR A 155 12.74 0.80 7.29
C TYR A 155 14.04 0.67 8.08
N HIS A 156 14.41 1.69 8.86
CA HIS A 156 15.59 1.61 9.74
C HIS A 156 15.46 0.48 10.76
N LYS A 157 14.29 0.30 11.38
CA LYS A 157 14.03 -0.83 12.27
C LYS A 157 14.21 -2.16 11.54
N PHE A 158 13.61 -2.30 10.36
CA PHE A 158 13.72 -3.51 9.52
C PHE A 158 15.18 -3.87 9.18
N LEU A 159 16.02 -2.88 8.86
CA LEU A 159 17.44 -3.12 8.58
C LEU A 159 18.20 -3.69 9.79
N THR A 160 17.81 -3.32 11.00
CA THR A 160 18.46 -3.76 12.25
C THR A 160 17.87 -5.03 12.86
N MET A 161 16.82 -5.61 12.26
CA MET A 161 16.22 -6.84 12.78
C MET A 161 17.20 -8.02 12.63
N ALA A 162 17.48 -8.66 13.77
CA ALA A 162 18.33 -9.84 13.91
C ALA A 162 17.77 -11.05 13.17
#